data_AF-A0A8H4V245-F1
#
_entry.id   AF-A0A8H4V245-F1
#
_cell.length_a   1.000
_cell.length_b   1.000
_cell.length_c   1.000
_cell.angle_alpha   90.00
_cell.angle_beta   90.00
_cell.angle_gamma   90.00
#
_symmetry.space_group_name_H-M   'P 1'
#
loop_
_entity.id
_entity.type
_entity.pdbx_description
1 polymer ?
#
loop_
_entity_poly.entity_id
_entity_poly.type
_entity_poly.pdbx_seq_one_letter_code
_entity_poly.pdbx_strand_id
1 'polypeptide(L)'
;MRKHITLAKQETAPVLDEASSLLEQKKDAETKQRLLDAFTAHFIVPEEDINALTLSEEPVDSHFFAVLSRVKQVHNDCQVLLGGENQRLGLEIMEQSSKQLNMAYQKLYKWIQKEFKSLNLEDPQINVSIRQALRVLAERPSLFHSCLDFFAEAREYILSDAFHYALTDAASGAVGERNVKPIEFSAHDPLRYVGDMLACLHSAAVSEREALEALFVYDGEELARGFQAGISSEPWSRVDEEGEEAPVFDGQKALNDLVNRDLTGVSRSLRQRVELVIQGHDDA
;
A
#
# COMPACT_ATOMS: atom_id res chain seq x y z
N MET A 1 62.00 -47.85 35.44
CA MET A 1 61.05 -46.74 35.69
C MET A 1 61.22 -45.57 34.71
N ARG A 2 62.37 -44.84 34.69
CA ARG A 2 62.58 -43.69 33.76
C ARG A 2 62.40 -44.00 32.26
N LYS A 3 62.91 -45.13 31.78
CA LYS A 3 62.75 -45.56 30.36
C LYS A 3 61.29 -45.80 29.95
N HIS A 4 60.47 -46.34 30.85
CA HIS A 4 59.04 -46.57 30.60
C HIS A 4 58.26 -45.25 30.56
N ILE A 5 58.67 -44.26 31.37
CA ILE A 5 58.05 -42.92 31.37
C ILE A 5 58.37 -42.18 30.07
N THR A 6 59.60 -42.27 29.54
CA THR A 6 59.94 -41.65 28.25
C THR A 6 59.26 -42.33 27.07
N LEU A 7 59.17 -43.67 27.05
CA LEU A 7 58.43 -44.40 26.02
C LEU A 7 56.95 -44.04 26.03
N ALA A 8 56.31 -44.04 27.20
CA ALA A 8 54.92 -43.60 27.33
C ALA A 8 54.72 -42.15 26.86
N LYS A 9 55.65 -41.23 27.20
CA LYS A 9 55.59 -39.85 26.70
C LYS A 9 55.71 -39.76 25.18
N GLN A 10 56.57 -40.56 24.58
CA GLN A 10 56.81 -40.58 23.14
C GLN A 10 55.62 -41.17 22.38
N GLU A 11 54.93 -42.16 22.97
CA GLU A 11 53.69 -42.73 22.42
C GLU A 11 52.48 -41.81 22.65
N THR A 12 52.43 -41.05 23.74
CA THR A 12 51.28 -40.19 24.07
C THR A 12 51.35 -38.81 23.39
N ALA A 13 52.55 -38.29 23.10
CA ALA A 13 52.73 -37.00 22.43
C ALA A 13 51.99 -36.87 21.08
N PRO A 14 52.10 -37.81 20.11
CA PRO A 14 51.38 -37.68 18.85
C PRO A 14 49.86 -37.75 19.02
N VAL A 15 49.38 -38.54 20.00
CA VAL A 15 47.95 -38.62 20.33
C VAL A 15 47.45 -37.31 20.95
N LEU A 16 48.28 -36.64 21.76
CA LEU A 16 47.95 -35.34 22.32
C LEU A 16 47.92 -34.25 21.25
N ASP A 17 48.89 -34.26 20.32
CA ASP A 17 48.94 -33.33 19.19
C ASP A 17 47.72 -33.52 18.28
N GLU A 18 47.38 -34.77 17.95
CA GLU A 18 46.19 -35.09 17.15
C GLU A 18 44.91 -34.67 17.87
N ALA A 19 44.77 -34.96 19.17
CA ALA A 19 43.64 -34.51 19.98
C ALA A 19 43.53 -32.97 20.03
N SER A 20 44.66 -32.25 20.11
CA SER A 20 44.67 -30.79 20.08
C SER A 20 44.19 -30.25 18.74
N SER A 21 44.64 -30.84 17.62
CA SER A 21 44.20 -30.46 16.27
C SER A 21 42.71 -30.73 16.06
N LEU A 22 42.19 -31.85 16.59
CA LEU A 22 40.77 -32.20 16.51
C LEU A 22 39.91 -31.24 17.35
N LEU A 23 40.41 -30.79 18.50
CA LEU A 23 39.73 -29.78 19.32
C LEU A 23 39.68 -28.41 18.63
N GLU A 24 40.75 -28.01 17.94
CA GLU A 24 40.77 -26.78 17.13
C GLU A 24 39.79 -26.89 15.96
N GLN A 25 39.82 -27.99 15.20
CA GLN A 25 38.88 -28.22 14.10
C GLN A 25 37.43 -28.24 14.57
N LYS A 26 37.16 -28.85 15.73
CA LYS A 26 35.83 -28.83 16.35
C LYS A 26 35.39 -27.40 16.66
N LYS A 27 36.26 -26.59 17.26
CA LYS A 27 35.96 -25.19 17.60
C LYS A 27 35.67 -24.36 16.34
N ASP A 28 36.43 -24.57 15.27
CA ASP A 28 36.20 -23.91 13.99
C ASP A 28 34.87 -24.32 13.36
N ALA A 29 34.55 -25.62 13.39
CA ALA A 29 33.27 -26.14 12.91
C ALA A 29 32.09 -25.57 13.71
N GLU A 30 32.18 -25.52 15.04
CA GLU A 30 31.16 -24.92 15.90
C GLU A 30 30.97 -23.43 15.61
N THR A 31 32.05 -22.70 15.33
CA THR A 31 31.99 -21.28 14.97
C THR A 31 31.29 -21.08 13.62
N LYS A 32 31.64 -21.89 12.62
CA LYS A 32 30.99 -21.87 11.30
C LYS A 32 29.50 -22.23 11.38
N GLN A 33 29.15 -23.21 12.21
CA GLN A 33 27.76 -23.60 12.43
C GLN A 33 26.95 -22.44 13.02
N ARG A 34 27.46 -21.80 14.09
CA ARG A 34 26.78 -20.64 14.68
C ARG A 34 26.59 -19.48 13.69
N LEU A 35 27.58 -19.24 12.84
CA LEU A 35 27.49 -18.22 11.79
C LEU A 35 26.44 -18.59 10.75
N LEU A 36 26.38 -19.85 10.32
CA LEU A 36 25.37 -20.34 9.38
C LEU A 36 23.96 -20.25 9.96
N ASP A 37 23.78 -20.61 11.24
CA ASP A 37 22.50 -20.53 11.92
C ASP A 37 22.01 -19.07 12.02
N ALA A 38 22.91 -18.15 12.40
CA ALA A 38 22.62 -16.72 12.44
C ALA A 38 22.30 -16.16 11.04
N PHE A 39 23.07 -16.56 10.03
CA PHE A 39 22.86 -16.16 8.64
C PHE A 39 21.49 -16.62 8.13
N THR A 40 21.15 -17.88 8.38
CA THR A 40 19.88 -18.49 7.97
C THR A 40 18.71 -17.80 8.64
N ALA A 41 18.79 -17.56 9.96
CA ALA A 41 17.72 -16.86 10.70
C ALA A 41 17.48 -15.43 10.19
N HIS A 42 18.55 -14.75 9.76
CA HIS A 42 18.49 -13.35 9.32
C HIS A 42 18.05 -13.20 7.86
N PHE A 43 18.68 -13.94 6.93
CA PHE A 43 18.50 -13.75 5.49
C PHE A 43 17.50 -14.70 4.83
N ILE A 44 17.16 -15.82 5.47
CA ILE A 44 16.24 -16.79 4.91
C ILE A 44 14.87 -16.61 5.56
N VAL A 45 13.90 -16.25 4.72
CA VAL A 45 12.50 -16.07 5.12
C VAL A 45 11.77 -17.41 4.97
N PRO A 46 11.03 -17.87 6.00
CA PRO A 46 10.27 -19.11 5.94
C PRO A 46 9.30 -19.17 4.76
N GLU A 47 9.04 -20.37 4.23
CA GLU A 47 8.09 -20.53 3.12
C GLU A 47 6.66 -20.11 3.50
N GLU A 48 6.25 -20.32 4.76
CA GLU A 48 4.95 -19.87 5.27
C GLU A 48 4.80 -18.34 5.17
N ASP A 49 5.83 -17.60 5.60
CA ASP A 49 5.89 -16.14 5.49
C ASP A 49 5.87 -15.70 4.00
N ILE A 50 6.63 -16.37 3.14
CA ILE A 50 6.65 -16.08 1.69
C ILE A 50 5.27 -16.32 1.07
N ASN A 51 4.57 -17.37 1.48
CA ASN A 51 3.24 -17.70 1.00
C ASN A 51 2.23 -16.62 1.42
N ALA A 52 2.25 -16.20 2.70
CA ALA A 52 1.43 -15.09 3.17
C ALA A 52 1.69 -13.80 2.39
N LEU A 53 2.95 -13.56 2.00
CA LEU A 53 3.35 -12.38 1.24
C LEU A 53 2.94 -12.42 -0.25
N THR A 54 2.96 -13.61 -0.88
CA THR A 54 2.89 -13.73 -2.35
C THR A 54 1.62 -14.36 -2.89
N LEU A 55 0.96 -15.24 -2.13
CA LEU A 55 -0.26 -15.91 -2.58
C LEU A 55 -1.45 -14.97 -2.52
N SER A 56 -2.23 -14.92 -3.60
CA SER A 56 -3.41 -14.05 -3.70
C SER A 56 -4.60 -14.53 -2.85
N GLU A 57 -4.60 -15.78 -2.41
CA GLU A 57 -5.66 -16.39 -1.59
C GLU A 57 -5.54 -16.00 -0.11
N GLU A 58 -4.31 -15.72 0.35
CA GLU A 58 -4.02 -15.31 1.71
C GLU A 58 -4.45 -13.85 1.95
N PRO A 59 -4.99 -13.51 3.14
CA PRO A 59 -5.45 -12.17 3.45
C PRO A 59 -4.31 -11.14 3.50
N VAL A 60 -4.67 -9.86 3.40
CA VAL A 60 -3.79 -8.72 3.69
C VAL A 60 -4.10 -8.25 5.10
N ASP A 61 -3.33 -8.73 6.07
CA ASP A 61 -3.52 -8.48 7.50
C ASP A 61 -2.23 -7.99 8.17
N SER A 62 -2.21 -7.91 9.50
CA SER A 62 -1.01 -7.53 10.26
C SER A 62 0.18 -8.45 10.01
N HIS A 63 -0.05 -9.74 9.73
CA HIS A 63 1.01 -10.69 9.44
C HIS A 63 1.64 -10.41 8.07
N PHE A 64 0.84 -10.12 7.05
CA PHE A 64 1.32 -9.66 5.74
C PHE A 64 2.28 -8.45 5.88
N PHE A 65 1.87 -7.42 6.63
CA PHE A 65 2.69 -6.22 6.80
C PHE A 65 3.99 -6.48 7.59
N ALA A 66 3.94 -7.36 8.60
CA ALA A 66 5.12 -7.76 9.36
C ALA A 66 6.12 -8.52 8.48
N VAL A 67 5.65 -9.47 7.68
CA VAL A 67 6.49 -10.22 6.73
C VAL A 67 7.05 -9.29 5.66
N LEU A 68 6.25 -8.38 5.11
CA LEU A 68 6.72 -7.41 4.12
C LEU A 68 7.86 -6.56 4.67
N SER A 69 7.72 -6.06 5.92
CA SER A 69 8.78 -5.30 6.60
C SER A 69 10.05 -6.14 6.78
N ARG A 70 9.90 -7.42 7.17
CA ARG A 70 11.02 -8.35 7.27
C ARG A 70 11.73 -8.55 5.92
N VAL A 71 11.00 -8.79 4.84
CA VAL A 71 11.60 -8.98 3.50
C VAL A 71 12.30 -7.71 3.02
N LYS A 72 11.75 -6.52 3.31
CA LYS A 72 12.41 -5.23 3.03
C LYS A 72 13.72 -5.10 3.80
N GLN A 73 13.73 -5.48 5.07
CA GLN A 73 14.95 -5.46 5.88
C GLN A 73 15.99 -6.42 5.30
N VAL A 74 15.60 -7.66 4.98
CA VAL A 74 16.48 -8.65 4.34
C VAL A 74 17.07 -8.08 3.04
N HIS A 75 16.24 -7.47 2.19
CA HIS A 75 16.67 -6.87 0.94
C HIS A 75 17.73 -5.77 1.15
N ASN A 76 17.55 -4.92 2.16
CA ASN A 76 18.49 -3.84 2.46
C ASN A 76 19.79 -4.38 3.08
N ASP A 77 19.68 -5.31 4.03
CA ASP A 77 20.83 -5.93 4.70
C ASP A 77 21.69 -6.76 3.72
N CYS A 78 21.10 -7.27 2.63
CA CYS A 78 21.84 -7.94 1.57
C CYS A 78 22.88 -7.02 0.89
N GLN A 79 22.71 -5.70 0.92
CA GLN A 79 23.70 -4.77 0.38
C GLN A 79 25.05 -4.89 1.10
N VAL A 80 25.04 -5.22 2.39
CA VAL A 80 26.27 -5.45 3.16
C VAL A 80 27.02 -6.69 2.66
N LEU A 81 26.29 -7.73 2.24
CA LEU A 81 26.88 -8.96 1.69
C LEU A 81 27.57 -8.73 0.34
N LEU A 82 27.16 -7.70 -0.42
CA LEU A 82 27.80 -7.33 -1.69
C LEU A 82 29.19 -6.70 -1.50
N GLY A 83 29.47 -6.13 -0.32
CA GLY A 83 30.79 -5.62 0.04
C GLY A 83 31.76 -6.70 0.53
N GLY A 84 31.28 -7.92 0.76
CA GLY A 84 32.07 -9.05 1.28
C GLY A 84 32.62 -9.97 0.18
N GLU A 85 33.25 -11.07 0.62
CA GLU A 85 33.89 -12.06 -0.26
C GLU A 85 32.88 -12.86 -1.11
N ASN A 86 31.63 -13.00 -0.65
CA ASN A 86 30.59 -13.83 -1.28
C ASN A 86 29.49 -13.01 -1.98
N GLN A 87 29.89 -12.21 -2.97
CA GLN A 87 28.98 -11.36 -3.75
C GLN A 87 27.84 -12.12 -4.43
N ARG A 88 28.11 -13.34 -4.93
CA ARG A 88 27.11 -14.15 -5.65
C ARG A 88 25.89 -14.50 -4.79
N LEU A 89 26.12 -14.90 -3.53
CA LEU A 89 25.04 -15.22 -2.60
C LEU A 89 24.22 -13.97 -2.26
N GLY A 90 24.90 -12.84 -2.03
CA GLY A 90 24.24 -11.56 -1.79
C GLY A 90 23.35 -11.13 -2.97
N LEU A 91 23.83 -11.31 -4.21
CA LEU A 91 23.06 -11.02 -5.42
C LEU A 91 21.82 -11.93 -5.55
N GLU A 92 21.94 -13.22 -5.27
CA GLU A 92 20.84 -14.18 -5.36
C GLU A 92 19.72 -13.87 -4.35
N ILE A 93 20.08 -13.59 -3.09
CA ILE A 93 19.10 -13.21 -2.05
C ILE A 93 18.47 -11.84 -2.38
N MET A 94 19.25 -10.90 -2.91
CA MET A 94 18.74 -9.59 -3.35
C MET A 94 17.73 -9.73 -4.50
N GLU A 95 18.01 -10.60 -5.48
CA GLU A 95 17.09 -10.90 -6.59
C GLU A 95 15.81 -11.57 -6.09
N GLN A 96 15.94 -12.59 -5.22
CA GLN A 96 14.79 -13.30 -4.66
C GLN A 96 13.90 -12.39 -3.81
N SER A 97 14.49 -11.59 -2.92
CA SER A 97 13.76 -10.62 -2.09
C SER A 97 13.09 -9.54 -2.95
N SER A 98 13.77 -9.01 -3.98
CA SER A 98 13.18 -8.06 -4.92
C SER A 98 11.96 -8.65 -5.64
N LYS A 99 12.04 -9.90 -6.10
CA LYS A 99 10.91 -10.61 -6.71
C LYS A 99 9.74 -10.77 -5.73
N GLN A 100 10.01 -11.17 -4.49
CA GLN A 100 8.99 -11.30 -3.45
C GLN A 100 8.32 -9.96 -3.12
N LEU A 101 9.10 -8.88 -3.00
CA LEU A 101 8.57 -7.52 -2.79
C LEU A 101 7.67 -7.09 -3.94
N ASN A 102 8.08 -7.31 -5.19
CA ASN A 102 7.26 -6.98 -6.36
C ASN A 102 5.93 -7.74 -6.35
N MET A 103 5.94 -9.03 -6.02
CA MET A 103 4.73 -9.83 -5.88
C MET A 103 3.84 -9.31 -4.74
N ALA A 104 4.44 -8.93 -3.60
CA ALA A 104 3.73 -8.36 -2.46
C ALA A 104 3.02 -7.04 -2.83
N TYR A 105 3.71 -6.13 -3.52
CA TYR A 105 3.13 -4.86 -3.99
C TYR A 105 1.99 -5.09 -4.97
N GLN A 106 2.11 -6.06 -5.88
CA GLN A 106 1.03 -6.42 -6.81
C GLN A 106 -0.17 -7.03 -6.08
N LYS A 107 0.06 -7.87 -5.07
CA LYS A 107 -1.00 -8.41 -4.20
C LYS A 107 -1.71 -7.27 -3.46
N LEU A 108 -0.95 -6.36 -2.84
CA LEU A 108 -1.47 -5.21 -2.11
C LEU A 108 -2.29 -4.29 -3.02
N TYR A 109 -1.78 -3.99 -4.21
CA TYR A 109 -2.47 -3.20 -5.24
C TYR A 109 -3.83 -3.80 -5.60
N LYS A 110 -3.88 -5.10 -5.93
CA LYS A 110 -5.13 -5.80 -6.26
C LYS A 110 -6.12 -5.83 -5.08
N TRP A 111 -5.60 -6.00 -3.86
CA TRP A 111 -6.42 -5.97 -2.67
C TRP A 111 -7.06 -4.59 -2.48
N ILE A 112 -6.28 -3.50 -2.56
CA ILE A 112 -6.79 -2.12 -2.48
C ILE A 112 -7.87 -1.86 -3.55
N GLN A 113 -7.64 -2.26 -4.80
CA GLN A 113 -8.64 -2.11 -5.86
C GLN A 113 -9.95 -2.83 -5.56
N LYS A 114 -9.88 -4.02 -4.94
CA LYS A 114 -11.08 -4.76 -4.53
C LYS A 114 -11.81 -4.04 -3.40
N GLU A 115 -11.07 -3.59 -2.38
CA GLU A 115 -11.64 -2.85 -1.26
C GLU A 115 -12.31 -1.54 -1.70
N PHE A 116 -11.73 -0.80 -2.65
CA PHE A 116 -12.32 0.42 -3.19
C PHE A 116 -13.69 0.22 -3.86
N LYS A 117 -13.96 -0.96 -4.44
CA LYS A 117 -15.29 -1.27 -5.00
C LYS A 117 -16.35 -1.52 -3.93
N SER A 118 -15.94 -2.01 -2.77
CA SER A 118 -16.82 -2.30 -1.63
C SER A 118 -16.67 -1.31 -0.49
N LEU A 119 -15.99 -0.19 -0.72
CA LEU A 119 -15.59 0.73 0.33
C LEU A 119 -16.81 1.41 0.91
N ASN A 120 -17.09 1.11 2.18
CA ASN A 120 -17.97 1.91 2.99
C ASN A 120 -17.13 2.86 3.84
N LEU A 121 -17.13 4.15 3.48
CA LEU A 121 -16.37 5.20 4.18
C LEU A 121 -16.85 5.42 5.62
N GLU A 122 -18.03 4.91 5.98
CA GLU A 122 -18.58 4.96 7.34
C GLU A 122 -17.99 3.90 8.27
N ASP A 123 -17.29 2.87 7.75
CA ASP A 123 -16.64 1.84 8.58
C ASP A 123 -15.22 2.26 9.00
N PRO A 124 -14.98 2.56 10.30
CA PRO A 124 -13.66 3.01 10.76
C PRO A 124 -12.56 1.95 10.63
N GLN A 125 -12.88 0.66 10.69
CA GLN A 125 -11.89 -0.42 10.62
C GLN A 125 -11.35 -0.59 9.21
N ILE A 126 -12.24 -0.52 8.21
CA ILE A 126 -11.87 -0.57 6.79
C ILE A 126 -10.94 0.60 6.45
N ASN A 127 -11.23 1.80 6.99
CA ASN A 127 -10.38 2.97 6.81
C ASN A 127 -8.97 2.79 7.38
N VAL A 128 -8.78 2.06 8.49
CA VAL A 128 -7.43 1.83 9.07
C VAL A 128 -6.60 0.91 8.17
N SER A 129 -7.15 -0.23 7.75
CA SER A 129 -6.42 -1.21 6.93
C SER A 129 -6.05 -0.65 5.55
N ILE A 130 -6.97 0.10 4.93
CA ILE A 130 -6.72 0.77 3.64
C ILE A 130 -5.66 1.86 3.77
N ARG A 131 -5.71 2.67 4.83
CA ARG A 131 -4.67 3.68 5.10
C ARG A 131 -3.29 3.06 5.23
N GLN A 132 -3.17 1.99 6.02
CA GLN A 132 -1.92 1.25 6.15
C GLN A 132 -1.44 0.69 4.80
N ALA A 133 -2.34 0.12 4.01
CA ALA A 133 -2.03 -0.39 2.68
C ALA A 133 -1.58 0.71 1.72
N LEU A 134 -2.27 1.86 1.68
CA LEU A 134 -1.92 3.01 0.86
C LEU A 134 -0.57 3.61 1.27
N ARG A 135 -0.27 3.67 2.56
CA ARG A 135 1.03 4.13 3.09
C ARG A 135 2.18 3.27 2.59
N VAL A 136 2.02 1.95 2.62
CA VAL A 136 3.01 1.02 2.08
C VAL A 136 3.10 1.14 0.56
N LEU A 137 1.96 1.30 -0.13
CA LEU A 137 1.93 1.45 -1.58
C LEU A 137 2.56 2.77 -2.07
N ALA A 138 2.56 3.82 -1.26
CA ALA A 138 3.20 5.10 -1.57
C ALA A 138 4.71 4.98 -1.81
N GLU A 139 5.35 3.89 -1.33
CA GLU A 139 6.73 3.56 -1.69
C GLU A 139 6.91 3.18 -3.17
N ARG A 140 5.82 2.94 -3.91
CA ARG A 140 5.80 2.72 -5.36
C ARG A 140 4.84 3.74 -6.01
N PRO A 141 5.31 4.95 -6.32
CA PRO A 141 4.45 6.08 -6.73
C PRO A 141 3.52 5.75 -7.91
N SER A 142 4.00 4.99 -8.91
CA SER A 142 3.21 4.59 -10.07
C SER A 142 1.99 3.73 -9.71
N LEU A 143 2.16 2.76 -8.81
CA LEU A 143 1.05 1.91 -8.32
C LEU A 143 0.07 2.73 -7.46
N PHE A 144 0.60 3.62 -6.63
CA PHE A 144 -0.21 4.50 -5.80
C PHE A 144 -1.10 5.42 -6.65
N HIS A 145 -0.54 6.10 -7.66
CA HIS A 145 -1.31 6.94 -8.57
C HIS A 145 -2.39 6.15 -9.32
N SER A 146 -2.05 4.96 -9.83
CA SER A 146 -3.02 4.10 -10.49
C SER A 146 -4.14 3.63 -9.56
N CYS A 147 -3.86 3.43 -8.27
CA CYS A 147 -4.88 3.17 -7.25
C CYS A 147 -5.80 4.38 -7.04
N LEU A 148 -5.25 5.61 -6.99
CA LEU A 148 -6.06 6.82 -6.86
C LEU A 148 -6.95 7.05 -8.09
N ASP A 149 -6.46 6.75 -9.30
CA ASP A 149 -7.26 6.83 -10.52
C ASP A 149 -8.47 5.89 -10.45
N PHE A 150 -8.24 4.64 -10.01
CA PHE A 150 -9.29 3.64 -9.86
C PHE A 150 -10.28 4.01 -8.75
N PHE A 151 -9.77 4.54 -7.64
CA PHE A 151 -10.61 5.08 -6.56
C PHE A 151 -11.52 6.19 -7.08
N ALA A 152 -10.96 7.16 -7.80
CA ALA A 152 -11.71 8.30 -8.31
C ALA A 152 -12.81 7.88 -9.28
N GLU A 153 -12.53 6.91 -10.16
CA GLU A 153 -13.52 6.35 -11.08
C GLU A 153 -14.68 5.67 -10.32
N ALA A 154 -14.37 4.89 -9.28
CA ALA A 154 -15.38 4.24 -8.45
C ALA A 154 -16.23 5.28 -7.69
N ARG A 155 -15.62 6.32 -7.14
CA ARG A 155 -16.33 7.41 -6.44
C ARG A 155 -17.18 8.24 -7.40
N GLU A 156 -16.65 8.63 -8.57
CA GLU A 156 -17.44 9.36 -9.58
C GLU A 156 -18.69 8.58 -9.96
N TYR A 157 -18.59 7.27 -10.14
CA TYR A 157 -19.73 6.41 -10.42
C TYR A 157 -20.75 6.41 -9.27
N ILE A 158 -20.33 6.17 -8.02
CA ILE A 158 -21.19 6.14 -6.84
C ILE A 158 -21.91 7.48 -6.63
N LEU A 159 -21.20 8.59 -6.73
CA LEU A 159 -21.76 9.93 -6.56
C LEU A 159 -22.73 10.29 -7.69
N SER A 160 -22.41 9.91 -8.92
CA SER A 160 -23.30 10.13 -10.07
C SER A 160 -24.58 9.31 -9.97
N ASP A 161 -24.48 8.06 -9.51
CA ASP A 161 -25.63 7.19 -9.27
C ASP A 161 -26.50 7.71 -8.13
N ALA A 162 -25.89 8.11 -7.01
CA ALA A 162 -26.60 8.75 -5.89
C ALA A 162 -27.31 10.05 -6.30
N PHE A 163 -26.68 10.87 -7.14
CA PHE A 163 -27.31 12.06 -7.69
C PHE A 163 -28.48 11.71 -8.64
N HIS A 164 -28.30 10.72 -9.52
CA HIS A 164 -29.37 10.23 -10.39
C HIS A 164 -30.56 9.69 -9.58
N TYR A 165 -30.28 8.96 -8.51
CA TYR A 165 -31.26 8.44 -7.58
C TYR A 165 -32.04 9.59 -6.91
N ALA A 166 -31.36 10.62 -6.40
CA ALA A 166 -31.99 11.79 -5.81
C ALA A 166 -32.87 12.58 -6.80
N LEU A 167 -32.51 12.57 -8.09
CA LEU A 167 -33.32 13.19 -9.14
C LEU A 167 -34.60 12.42 -9.42
N THR A 168 -34.50 11.10 -9.58
CA THR A 168 -35.53 10.27 -10.23
C THR A 168 -36.39 9.45 -9.26
N ASP A 169 -35.84 8.98 -8.13
CA ASP A 169 -36.56 8.05 -7.26
C ASP A 169 -37.11 8.75 -6.00
N ALA A 170 -38.39 8.47 -5.73
CA ALA A 170 -39.06 8.82 -4.49
C ALA A 170 -39.04 7.53 -3.72
N ALA A 171 -38.38 7.46 -2.56
CA ALA A 171 -38.35 6.26 -1.73
C ALA A 171 -39.74 5.57 -1.67
N SER A 172 -39.94 4.56 -2.52
CA SER A 172 -41.15 3.76 -2.56
C SER A 172 -40.90 2.57 -1.65
N GLY A 173 -40.96 2.84 -0.34
CA GLY A 173 -41.13 1.81 0.68
C GLY A 173 -39.85 1.26 1.30
N ALA A 174 -39.30 2.00 2.27
CA ALA A 174 -38.75 1.39 3.47
C ALA A 174 -39.19 2.22 4.67
N VAL A 175 -39.79 1.55 5.65
CA VAL A 175 -40.45 2.13 6.82
C VAL A 175 -39.43 2.91 7.66
N GLY A 176 -39.55 4.25 7.71
CA GLY A 176 -39.07 5.03 8.86
C GLY A 176 -38.31 6.32 8.56
N GLU A 177 -37.75 6.52 7.38
CA GLU A 177 -36.93 7.71 7.09
C GLU A 177 -37.59 8.59 6.03
N ARG A 178 -37.49 9.91 6.21
CA ARG A 178 -38.24 10.96 5.52
C ARG A 178 -38.58 10.63 4.06
N ASN A 179 -39.86 10.72 3.73
CA ASN A 179 -40.41 10.82 2.37
C ASN A 179 -39.83 12.09 1.67
N VAL A 180 -38.59 12.02 1.19
CA VAL A 180 -38.00 13.07 0.36
C VAL A 180 -38.52 12.84 -1.05
N LYS A 181 -39.29 13.80 -1.57
CA LYS A 181 -39.77 13.75 -2.95
C LYS A 181 -38.57 13.87 -3.90
N PRO A 182 -38.58 13.18 -5.06
CA PRO A 182 -37.52 13.33 -6.06
C PRO A 182 -37.42 14.78 -6.47
N ILE A 183 -36.21 15.22 -6.78
CA ILE A 183 -35.98 16.60 -7.20
C ILE A 183 -36.75 16.91 -8.49
N GLU A 184 -36.96 15.92 -9.38
CA GLU A 184 -37.75 16.08 -10.61
C GLU A 184 -39.21 16.52 -10.36
N PHE A 185 -39.79 16.30 -9.17
CA PHE A 185 -41.12 16.83 -8.84
C PHE A 185 -41.17 18.37 -8.77
N SER A 186 -40.02 19.01 -8.53
CA SER A 186 -39.88 20.47 -8.52
C SER A 186 -39.68 21.06 -9.93
N ALA A 187 -39.66 20.27 -11.00
CA ALA A 187 -39.31 20.73 -12.36
C ALA A 187 -40.21 21.84 -12.93
N HIS A 188 -41.42 22.04 -12.36
CA HIS A 188 -42.33 23.12 -12.71
C HIS A 188 -41.89 24.50 -12.15
N ASP A 189 -40.99 24.52 -11.17
CA ASP A 189 -40.38 25.70 -10.59
C ASP A 189 -38.85 25.64 -10.82
N PRO A 190 -38.34 26.31 -11.88
CA PRO A 190 -36.94 26.23 -12.29
C PRO A 190 -35.94 26.62 -11.21
N LEU A 191 -36.25 27.67 -10.44
CA LEU A 191 -35.36 28.17 -9.41
C LEU A 191 -35.27 27.17 -8.26
N ARG A 192 -36.40 26.58 -7.88
CA ARG A 192 -36.42 25.51 -6.87
C ARG A 192 -35.73 24.25 -7.37
N TYR A 193 -36.01 23.82 -8.60
CA TYR A 193 -35.40 22.63 -9.20
C TYR A 193 -33.88 22.73 -9.25
N VAL A 194 -33.35 23.85 -9.75
CA VAL A 194 -31.89 24.09 -9.79
C VAL A 194 -31.33 24.24 -8.37
N GLY A 195 -32.05 24.90 -7.46
CA GLY A 195 -31.66 25.04 -6.06
C GLY A 195 -31.55 23.69 -5.33
N ASP A 196 -32.53 22.80 -5.51
CA ASP A 196 -32.54 21.45 -4.92
C ASP A 196 -31.39 20.60 -5.48
N MET A 197 -31.09 20.69 -6.79
CA MET A 197 -29.94 20.01 -7.40
C MET A 197 -28.60 20.53 -6.86
N LEU A 198 -28.46 21.86 -6.70
CA LEU A 198 -27.26 22.47 -6.13
C LEU A 198 -27.07 22.11 -4.65
N ALA A 199 -28.16 22.01 -3.89
CA ALA A 199 -28.11 21.54 -2.51
C ALA A 199 -27.66 20.08 -2.41
N CYS A 200 -28.14 19.21 -3.31
CA CYS A 200 -27.69 17.82 -3.41
C CYS A 200 -26.20 17.74 -3.75
N LEU A 201 -25.73 18.48 -4.76
CA LEU A 201 -24.31 18.56 -5.10
C LEU A 201 -23.46 19.08 -3.93
N HIS A 202 -23.92 20.13 -3.24
CA HIS A 202 -23.20 20.68 -2.08
C HIS A 202 -23.07 19.64 -0.96
N SER A 203 -24.16 18.96 -0.63
CA SER A 203 -24.15 17.89 0.38
C SER A 203 -23.17 16.78 -0.01
N ALA A 204 -23.19 16.34 -1.26
CA ALA A 204 -22.28 15.33 -1.77
C ALA A 204 -20.81 15.79 -1.72
N ALA A 205 -20.53 17.04 -2.08
CA ALA A 205 -19.18 17.61 -2.05
C ALA A 205 -18.63 17.73 -0.63
N VAL A 206 -19.46 18.13 0.34
CA VAL A 206 -19.06 18.19 1.76
C VAL A 206 -18.79 16.79 2.29
N SER A 207 -19.71 15.84 2.08
CA SER A 207 -19.51 14.46 2.54
C SER A 207 -18.30 13.78 1.90
N GLU A 208 -18.05 14.03 0.60
CA GLU A 208 -16.89 13.47 -0.10
C GLU A 208 -15.61 14.01 0.51
N ARG A 209 -15.54 15.33 0.65
CA ARG A 209 -14.37 15.99 1.22
C ARG A 209 -14.08 15.49 2.63
N GLU A 210 -15.09 15.39 3.50
CA GLU A 210 -14.90 14.87 4.86
C GLU A 210 -14.39 13.42 4.86
N ALA A 211 -14.93 12.58 3.99
CA ALA A 211 -14.50 11.19 3.89
C ALA A 211 -13.07 11.03 3.35
N LEU A 212 -12.69 11.83 2.35
CA LEU A 212 -11.33 11.84 1.83
C LEU A 212 -10.34 12.49 2.79
N GLU A 213 -10.74 13.52 3.55
CA GLU A 213 -9.93 14.08 4.64
C GLU A 213 -9.66 13.02 5.71
N ALA A 214 -10.68 12.23 6.07
CA ALA A 214 -10.51 11.11 7.01
C ALA A 214 -9.55 10.03 6.50
N LEU A 215 -9.49 9.80 5.18
CA LEU A 215 -8.62 8.81 4.56
C LEU A 215 -7.18 9.31 4.35
N PHE A 216 -6.99 10.55 3.88
CA PHE A 216 -5.69 11.06 3.41
C PHE A 216 -5.04 12.12 4.30
N VAL A 217 -5.80 12.98 4.99
CA VAL A 217 -5.20 14.11 5.73
C VAL A 217 -4.58 13.67 7.05
N TYR A 218 -5.15 12.68 7.72
CA TYR A 218 -4.51 12.06 8.90
C TYR A 218 -3.17 11.39 8.57
N ASP A 219 -2.97 10.99 7.31
CA ASP A 219 -1.82 10.24 6.84
C ASP A 219 -0.89 11.04 5.91
N GLY A 220 -1.17 12.32 5.65
CA GLY A 220 -0.47 13.11 4.64
C GLY A 220 1.05 13.17 4.83
N GLU A 221 1.51 13.36 6.07
CA GLU A 221 2.95 13.33 6.39
C GLU A 221 3.56 11.94 6.20
N GLU A 222 2.81 10.88 6.50
CA GLU A 222 3.29 9.51 6.40
C GLU A 222 3.33 9.02 4.95
N LEU A 223 2.37 9.46 4.13
CA LEU A 223 2.39 9.27 2.68
C LEU A 223 3.60 9.98 2.07
N ALA A 224 3.84 11.24 2.43
CA ALA A 224 5.03 11.98 1.98
C ALA A 224 6.34 11.26 2.35
N ARG A 225 6.43 10.68 3.57
CA ARG A 225 7.56 9.81 3.95
C ARG A 225 7.64 8.55 3.11
N GLY A 226 6.51 7.92 2.79
CA GLY A 226 6.43 6.75 1.90
C GLY A 226 6.96 7.05 0.50
N PHE A 227 6.55 8.18 -0.10
CA PHE A 227 7.07 8.64 -1.39
C PHE A 227 8.59 8.85 -1.33
N GLN A 228 9.08 9.55 -0.29
CA GLN A 228 10.51 9.77 -0.12
C GLN A 228 11.30 8.46 0.06
N ALA A 229 10.74 7.51 0.81
CA ALA A 229 11.32 6.18 1.01
C ALA A 229 11.38 5.41 -0.32
N GLY A 230 10.29 5.42 -1.09
CA GLY A 230 10.23 4.84 -2.44
C GLY A 230 11.31 5.37 -3.36
N ILE A 231 11.39 6.70 -3.49
CA ILE A 231 12.40 7.40 -4.30
C ILE A 231 13.83 7.05 -3.83
N SER A 232 14.05 6.96 -2.52
CA SER A 232 15.37 6.60 -1.97
C SER A 232 15.75 5.13 -2.20
N SER A 233 14.75 4.24 -2.29
CA SER A 233 14.93 2.80 -2.44
C SER A 233 15.17 2.36 -3.88
N GLU A 234 14.82 3.19 -4.86
CA GLU A 234 15.09 2.94 -6.28
C GLU A 234 16.35 3.69 -6.73
N PRO A 235 17.49 3.00 -6.94
CA PRO A 235 18.75 3.65 -7.34
C PRO A 235 18.69 4.40 -8.67
N TRP A 236 17.71 4.07 -9.52
CA TRP A 236 17.52 4.63 -10.86
C TRP A 236 16.56 5.83 -10.91
N SER A 237 15.82 6.13 -9.82
CA SER A 237 15.05 7.38 -9.70
C SER A 237 15.93 8.62 -9.47
N ARG A 238 17.24 8.43 -9.27
CA ARG A 238 18.24 9.52 -9.19
C ARG A 238 18.72 10.02 -10.55
N VAL A 239 18.21 9.45 -11.65
CA VAL A 239 18.69 9.77 -13.01
C VAL A 239 17.89 10.91 -13.64
N ASP A 240 16.78 11.35 -13.04
CA ASP A 240 16.05 12.51 -13.52
C ASP A 240 16.75 13.80 -13.06
N GLU A 241 17.58 14.29 -13.99
CA GLU A 241 18.07 15.65 -14.25
C GLU A 241 18.44 16.56 -13.06
N GLU A 242 19.68 17.06 -13.14
CA GLU A 242 20.25 18.12 -12.32
C GLU A 242 19.30 19.33 -12.18
N GLY A 243 18.51 19.38 -11.10
CA GLY A 243 17.90 20.63 -10.63
C GLY A 243 16.42 20.62 -10.24
N GLU A 244 15.66 19.55 -10.46
CA GLU A 244 14.28 19.49 -9.96
C GLU A 244 14.25 18.90 -8.55
N GLU A 245 13.84 19.70 -7.56
CA GLU A 245 13.51 19.21 -6.22
C GLU A 245 12.48 18.08 -6.38
N ALA A 246 12.76 16.90 -5.83
CA ALA A 246 11.84 15.77 -5.87
C ALA A 246 10.43 16.25 -5.50
N PRO A 247 9.40 15.95 -6.31
CA PRO A 247 8.08 16.53 -6.12
C PRO A 247 7.57 16.16 -4.73
N VAL A 248 7.55 17.14 -3.83
CA VAL A 248 6.99 16.97 -2.49
C VAL A 248 5.51 16.70 -2.67
N PHE A 249 5.06 15.52 -2.25
CA PHE A 249 3.65 15.15 -2.31
C PHE A 249 2.85 16.09 -1.40
N ASP A 250 2.10 17.01 -2.01
CA ASP A 250 1.13 17.86 -1.32
C ASP A 250 -0.19 17.11 -1.20
N GLY A 251 -0.40 16.49 -0.04
CA GLY A 251 -1.63 15.74 0.26
C GLY A 251 -2.89 16.59 0.17
N GLN A 252 -2.82 17.90 0.43
CA GLN A 252 -3.98 18.78 0.38
C GLN A 252 -4.35 19.13 -1.06
N LYS A 253 -3.35 19.31 -1.94
CA LYS A 253 -3.57 19.47 -3.37
C LYS A 253 -4.11 18.18 -3.99
N ALA A 254 -3.50 17.03 -3.69
CA ALA A 254 -3.95 15.74 -4.18
C ALA A 254 -5.40 15.43 -3.76
N LEU A 255 -5.77 15.77 -2.51
CA LEU A 255 -7.13 15.68 -2.01
C LEU A 255 -8.10 16.56 -2.83
N ASN A 256 -7.77 17.83 -3.04
CA ASN A 256 -8.63 18.73 -3.81
C ASN A 256 -8.81 18.26 -5.25
N ASP A 257 -7.75 17.77 -5.89
CA ASP A 257 -7.79 17.22 -7.24
C ASP A 257 -8.67 15.95 -7.30
N LEU A 258 -8.64 15.12 -6.25
CA LEU A 258 -9.47 13.93 -6.13
C LEU A 258 -10.96 14.28 -5.96
N VAL A 259 -11.30 15.17 -5.02
CA VAL A 259 -12.69 15.66 -4.83
C VAL A 259 -13.25 16.23 -6.14
N ASN A 260 -12.46 17.02 -6.87
CA ASN A 260 -12.90 17.59 -8.15
C ASN A 260 -13.19 16.50 -9.19
N ARG A 261 -12.35 15.46 -9.24
CA ARG A 261 -12.52 14.34 -10.15
C ARG A 261 -13.77 13.54 -9.80
N ASP A 262 -13.99 13.25 -8.52
CA ASP A 262 -15.13 12.48 -8.03
C ASP A 262 -16.47 13.19 -8.32
N LEU A 263 -16.49 14.52 -8.24
CA LEU A 263 -17.69 15.33 -8.53
C LEU A 263 -17.89 15.64 -10.02
N THR A 264 -16.99 15.22 -10.90
CA THR A 264 -17.06 15.56 -12.34
C THR A 264 -18.32 15.00 -12.98
N GLY A 265 -18.71 13.77 -12.65
CA GLY A 265 -19.91 13.12 -13.18
C GLY A 265 -21.20 13.83 -12.76
N VAL A 266 -21.31 14.16 -11.46
CA VAL A 266 -22.45 14.92 -10.91
C VAL A 266 -22.54 16.31 -11.54
N SER A 267 -21.40 17.00 -11.68
CA SER A 267 -21.33 18.35 -12.28
C SER A 267 -21.77 18.34 -13.74
N ARG A 268 -21.38 17.30 -14.49
CA ARG A 268 -21.81 17.09 -15.89
C ARG A 268 -23.33 16.87 -15.98
N SER A 269 -23.88 16.03 -15.11
CA SER A 269 -25.33 15.77 -15.04
C SER A 269 -26.11 17.04 -14.67
N LEU A 270 -25.67 17.77 -13.65
CA LEU A 270 -26.24 19.06 -13.26
C LEU A 270 -26.27 20.02 -14.45
N ARG A 271 -25.12 20.21 -15.12
CA ARG A 271 -25.02 21.12 -16.27
C ARG A 271 -26.03 20.77 -17.36
N GLN A 272 -26.12 19.49 -17.74
CA GLN A 272 -27.09 19.03 -18.75
C GLN A 272 -28.53 19.36 -18.34
N ARG A 273 -28.89 19.14 -17.07
CA ARG A 273 -30.24 19.44 -16.58
C ARG A 273 -30.53 20.94 -16.53
N VAL A 274 -29.57 21.78 -16.13
CA VAL A 274 -29.73 23.24 -16.16
C VAL A 274 -29.89 23.76 -17.59
N GLU A 275 -29.09 23.25 -18.54
CA GLU A 275 -29.23 23.61 -19.96
C GLU A 275 -30.62 23.26 -20.51
N LEU A 276 -31.19 22.09 -20.15
CA LEU A 276 -32.55 21.71 -20.53
C LEU A 276 -33.62 22.63 -19.94
N VAL A 277 -33.45 23.08 -18.69
CA VAL A 277 -34.39 24.00 -18.04
C VAL A 277 -34.38 25.37 -18.72
N ILE A 278 -33.20 25.86 -19.11
CA ILE A 278 -33.05 27.14 -19.85
C ILE A 278 -33.73 27.04 -21.22
N GLN A 279 -33.42 25.99 -22.00
CA GLN A 279 -34.04 25.78 -23.32
C GLN A 279 -35.56 25.67 -23.23
N GLY A 280 -36.08 24.94 -22.25
CA GLY A 280 -37.53 24.80 -22.04
C GLY A 280 -38.23 26.10 -21.63
N HIS A 281 -37.50 27.11 -21.14
CA HIS A 281 -38.05 28.43 -20.80
C HIS A 281 -37.89 29.45 -21.94
N ASP A 282 -36.88 29.31 -22.79
CA ASP A 282 -36.72 30.17 -23.98
C ASP A 282 -37.74 29.83 -25.09
N ASP A 283 -38.26 28.60 -25.12
CA ASP A 283 -39.27 28.11 -26.08
C ASP A 283 -40.74 28.33 -25.63
N ALA A 284 -40.98 28.85 -24.43
CA ALA A 284 -42.31 29.05 -23.82
C ALA A 284 -42.76 30.53 -23.79
#